data_AF-A0A373CQ75-F1
#
_entry.id   AF-A0A373CQ75-F1
#
_cell.length_a   1.000
_cell.length_b   1.000
_cell.length_c   1.000
_cell.angle_alpha   90.00
_cell.angle_beta   90.00
_cell.angle_gamma   90.00
#
_symmetry.space_group_name_H-M   'P 1'
#
loop_
_entity.id
_entity.type
_entity.pdbx_description
1 polymer ?
#
loop_
_entity_poly.entity_id
_entity_poly.type
_entity_poly.pdbx_seq_one_letter_code
_entity_poly.pdbx_strand_id
1 'polypeptide(L)'
;ISVQVGQTPQGWNGSIFNMIENLSNSIMVPIAGVILAIVMTVDLIQMIADKNNLHDVDTWMIFKWVFKSAAAILIVTNTWNIVMGVFDMAQSVVAQAAGIINSD
;
A
#
# COMPACT_ATOMS: atom_id res chain seq x y z
N ILE A 1 12.89 -23.61 -13.74
CA ILE A 1 13.08 -23.02 -12.40
C ILE A 1 13.49 -21.54 -12.50
N SER A 2 14.56 -21.17 -13.25
CA SER A 2 14.97 -19.76 -13.46
C SER A 2 13.98 -18.89 -14.27
N VAL A 3 13.19 -19.49 -15.16
CA VAL A 3 12.16 -18.77 -15.96
C VAL A 3 10.88 -18.50 -15.14
N GLN A 4 10.60 -19.28 -14.11
CA GLN A 4 9.38 -19.18 -13.30
C GLN A 4 9.49 -18.17 -12.16
N VAL A 5 10.71 -17.86 -11.70
CA VAL A 5 10.97 -16.87 -10.64
C VAL A 5 10.96 -15.43 -11.13
N GLY A 6 11.01 -15.22 -12.46
CA GLY A 6 11.05 -13.90 -13.08
C GLY A 6 9.75 -13.47 -13.77
N GLN A 7 8.64 -14.23 -13.65
CA GLN A 7 7.36 -13.87 -14.26
C GLN A 7 6.49 -13.07 -13.29
N THR A 8 5.77 -12.05 -13.78
CA THR A 8 4.73 -11.39 -13.01
C THR A 8 3.73 -12.45 -12.57
N PRO A 9 3.05 -12.27 -11.43
CA PRO A 9 2.02 -13.19 -10.95
C PRO A 9 0.95 -13.53 -12.02
N GLN A 10 0.68 -12.63 -12.97
CA GLN A 10 -0.16 -12.87 -14.15
C GLN A 10 0.43 -13.87 -15.17
N GLY A 11 1.74 -13.83 -15.41
CA GLY A 11 2.42 -14.71 -16.37
C GLY A 11 2.62 -16.14 -15.84
N TRP A 12 2.76 -16.30 -14.52
CA TRP A 12 2.97 -17.60 -13.89
C TRP A 12 1.68 -18.43 -13.77
N ASN A 13 0.57 -17.82 -13.34
CA ASN A 13 -0.74 -18.47 -13.32
C ASN A 13 -1.89 -17.44 -13.20
N GLY A 14 -2.53 -17.12 -14.32
CA GLY A 14 -3.63 -16.16 -14.37
C GLY A 14 -4.85 -16.53 -13.52
N SER A 15 -5.08 -17.80 -13.21
CA SER A 15 -6.20 -18.22 -12.35
C SER A 15 -5.95 -17.92 -10.87
N ILE A 16 -4.71 -18.14 -10.39
CA ILE A 16 -4.33 -17.80 -9.02
C ILE A 16 -4.22 -16.28 -8.86
N PHE A 17 -3.73 -15.59 -9.89
CA PHE A 17 -3.70 -14.13 -9.93
C PHE A 17 -5.09 -13.51 -9.79
N ASN A 18 -6.04 -13.94 -10.61
CA ASN A 18 -7.43 -13.45 -10.54
C ASN A 18 -8.07 -13.79 -9.18
N MET A 19 -7.72 -14.92 -8.55
CA MET A 19 -8.21 -15.23 -7.21
C MET A 19 -7.64 -14.27 -6.16
N ILE A 20 -6.34 -13.99 -6.20
CA ILE A 20 -5.68 -13.07 -5.26
C ILE A 20 -6.14 -11.62 -5.48
N GLU A 21 -6.33 -11.19 -6.73
CA GLU A 21 -6.87 -9.87 -7.08
C GLU A 21 -8.27 -9.68 -6.49
N ASN A 22 -9.14 -10.67 -6.70
CA ASN A 22 -10.50 -10.63 -6.18
C ASN A 22 -10.54 -10.62 -4.65
N LEU A 23 -9.67 -11.39 -3.99
CA LEU A 23 -9.52 -11.35 -2.53
C LEU A 23 -8.97 -10.00 -2.05
N SER A 24 -8.00 -9.42 -2.76
CA SER A 24 -7.43 -8.11 -2.44
C SER A 24 -8.49 -7.01 -2.53
N ASN A 25 -9.22 -6.95 -3.64
CA ASN A 25 -10.24 -5.93 -3.86
C ASN A 25 -11.47 -6.12 -2.95
N SER A 26 -11.85 -7.36 -2.65
CA SER A 26 -13.07 -7.64 -1.86
C SER A 26 -12.84 -7.68 -0.35
N ILE A 27 -11.61 -7.96 0.12
CA ILE A 27 -11.34 -8.23 1.53
C ILE A 27 -10.25 -7.31 2.08
N MET A 28 -9.14 -7.13 1.39
CA MET A 28 -8.03 -6.32 1.92
C MET A 28 -8.39 -4.84 2.02
N VAL A 29 -9.02 -4.27 0.99
CA VAL A 29 -9.40 -2.84 0.99
C VAL A 29 -10.41 -2.52 2.11
N PRO A 30 -11.50 -3.29 2.31
CA PRO A 30 -12.42 -3.04 3.42
C PRO A 30 -11.79 -3.20 4.80
N ILE A 31 -10.98 -4.24 5.03
CA ILE A 31 -10.33 -4.45 6.33
C ILE A 31 -9.36 -3.31 6.65
N ALA A 32 -8.54 -2.92 5.68
CA ALA A 32 -7.64 -1.78 5.83
C ALA A 32 -8.40 -0.47 6.09
N GLY A 33 -9.55 -0.28 5.43
CA GLY A 33 -10.44 0.86 5.68
C GLY A 33 -10.95 0.94 7.13
N VAL A 34 -11.34 -0.20 7.72
CA VAL A 34 -11.77 -0.26 9.12
C VAL A 34 -10.63 0.06 10.08
N ILE A 35 -9.44 -0.52 9.86
CA ILE A 35 -8.26 -0.24 10.69
C ILE A 35 -7.88 1.24 10.59
N LEU A 36 -7.86 1.80 9.37
CA LEU A 36 -7.59 3.22 9.17
C LEU A 36 -8.61 4.11 9.89
N ALA A 37 -9.90 3.78 9.85
CA ALA A 37 -10.92 4.55 10.56
C ALA A 37 -10.67 4.59 12.09
N ILE A 38 -10.29 3.45 12.67
CA ILE A 38 -9.93 3.36 14.10
C ILE A 38 -8.69 4.20 14.39
N VAL A 39 -7.61 4.01 13.61
CA VAL A 39 -6.35 4.74 13.78
C VAL A 39 -6.57 6.25 13.65
N MET A 40 -7.34 6.70 12.65
CA MET A 40 -7.66 8.12 12.46
C MET A 40 -8.45 8.70 13.63
N THR A 41 -9.36 7.92 14.22
CA THR A 41 -10.15 8.34 15.39
C THR A 41 -9.27 8.47 16.64
N VAL A 42 -8.35 7.53 16.86
CA VAL A 42 -7.38 7.60 17.98
C VAL A 42 -6.43 8.79 17.80
N ASP A 43 -5.92 9.02 16.59
CA ASP A 43 -5.03 10.14 16.26
C ASP A 43 -5.74 11.50 16.52
N LEU A 44 -7.03 11.61 16.19
CA LEU A 44 -7.86 12.77 16.55
C LEU A 44 -7.99 12.98 18.05
N ILE A 45 -8.32 11.91 18.79
CA ILE A 45 -8.50 11.97 20.24
C ILE A 45 -7.20 12.40 20.91
N GLN A 46 -6.06 11.86 20.48
CA GLN A 46 -4.75 12.23 21.01
C GLN A 46 -4.42 13.70 20.75
N MET A 47 -4.63 14.20 19.53
CA MET A 47 -4.42 15.62 19.23
C MET A 47 -5.31 16.56 20.07
N ILE A 48 -6.55 16.16 20.34
CA ILE A 48 -7.48 16.93 21.17
C ILE A 48 -7.08 16.85 22.65
N ALA A 49 -6.68 15.67 23.14
CA ALA A 49 -6.24 15.44 24.50
C ALA A 49 -4.94 16.18 24.83
N ASP A 50 -3.96 16.17 23.93
CA ASP A 50 -2.68 16.88 24.09
C ASP A 50 -2.84 18.40 24.08
N LYS A 51 -3.85 18.92 23.38
CA LYS A 51 -4.20 20.35 23.35
C LYS A 51 -5.20 20.78 24.44
N ASN A 52 -5.54 19.91 25.38
CA ASN A 52 -6.44 20.23 26.51
C ASN A 52 -5.75 21.07 27.62
N ASN A 53 -4.49 21.49 27.43
CA ASN A 53 -3.70 22.22 28.44
C ASN A 53 -3.22 23.63 28.00
N LEU A 54 -4.13 24.44 27.45
CA LEU A 54 -3.95 25.88 27.21
C LEU A 54 -2.85 26.28 26.19
N HIS A 55 -3.05 26.01 24.90
CA HIS A 55 -2.67 26.96 23.85
C HIS A 55 -3.32 26.53 22.52
N ASP A 56 -3.98 27.49 21.88
CA ASP A 56 -4.66 27.47 20.58
C ASP A 56 -4.68 26.14 19.83
N VAL A 57 -5.91 25.68 19.55
CA VAL A 57 -6.18 24.64 18.57
C VAL A 57 -5.67 25.12 17.22
N ASP A 58 -4.38 24.89 16.96
CA ASP A 58 -3.73 25.22 15.70
C ASP A 58 -4.55 24.61 14.58
N THR A 59 -5.27 25.44 13.84
CA THR A 59 -6.00 25.02 12.63
C THR A 59 -5.06 24.26 11.68
N TRP A 60 -3.76 24.58 11.76
CA TRP A 60 -2.66 23.90 11.07
C TRP A 60 -2.49 22.41 11.45
N MET A 61 -2.75 22.02 12.69
CA MET A 61 -2.67 20.62 13.15
C MET A 61 -3.78 19.77 12.53
N ILE A 62 -5.02 20.31 12.53
CA ILE A 62 -6.17 19.67 11.88
C ILE A 62 -5.94 19.58 10.37
N PHE A 63 -5.39 20.61 9.75
CA PHE A 63 -5.09 20.60 8.31
C PHE A 63 -4.08 19.50 7.94
N LYS A 64 -2.99 19.35 8.71
CA LYS A 64 -2.01 18.26 8.53
C LYS A 64 -2.63 16.88 8.76
N TRP A 65 -3.54 16.77 9.72
CA TRP A 65 -4.26 15.53 9.97
C TRP A 65 -5.18 15.14 8.79
N VAL A 66 -5.98 16.07 8.26
CA VAL A 66 -6.83 15.82 7.08
C VAL A 66 -5.96 15.38 5.89
N PHE A 67 -4.81 16.01 5.70
CA PHE A 67 -3.88 15.62 4.65
C PHE A 67 -3.29 14.21 4.85
N LYS A 68 -2.84 13.88 6.07
CA LYS A 68 -2.36 12.54 6.44
C LYS A 68 -3.44 11.48 6.20
N SER A 69 -4.68 11.77 6.58
CA SER A 69 -5.84 10.89 6.38
C SER A 69 -6.16 10.68 4.89
N ALA A 70 -6.16 11.75 4.09
CA ALA A 70 -6.38 11.67 2.64
C ALA A 70 -5.29 10.86 1.93
N ALA A 71 -4.02 11.06 2.29
CA ALA A 71 -2.91 10.29 1.76
C ALA A 71 -3.01 8.80 2.14
N ALA A 72 -3.40 8.49 3.38
CA ALA A 72 -3.57 7.11 3.84
C ALA A 72 -4.68 6.39 3.05
N ILE A 73 -5.80 7.05 2.78
CA ILE A 73 -6.90 6.50 1.98
C ILE A 73 -6.42 6.24 0.54
N LEU A 74 -5.75 7.20 -0.10
CA LEU A 74 -5.23 7.04 -1.46
C LEU A 74 -4.27 5.85 -1.59
N ILE A 75 -3.40 5.65 -0.61
CA ILE A 75 -2.47 4.51 -0.61
C ILE A 75 -3.24 3.19 -0.47
N VAL A 76 -4.18 3.09 0.47
CA VAL A 76 -4.95 1.86 0.70
C VAL A 76 -5.80 1.50 -0.51
N THR A 77 -6.47 2.47 -1.14
CA THR A 77 -7.26 2.24 -2.36
C THR A 77 -6.39 1.77 -3.53
N ASN A 78 -5.10 2.13 -3.57
CA ASN A 78 -4.17 1.75 -4.64
C ASN A 78 -3.22 0.59 -4.28
N THR A 79 -3.47 -0.14 -3.18
CA THR A 79 -2.59 -1.23 -2.71
C THR A 79 -2.28 -2.25 -3.81
N TRP A 80 -3.28 -2.62 -4.62
CA TRP A 80 -3.09 -3.57 -5.72
C TRP A 80 -2.16 -3.05 -6.81
N ASN A 81 -2.34 -1.79 -7.23
CA ASN A 81 -1.48 -1.13 -8.21
C ASN A 81 -0.04 -1.03 -7.71
N ILE A 82 0.15 -0.77 -6.42
CA ILE A 82 1.48 -0.69 -5.79
C ILE A 82 2.15 -2.07 -5.80
N VAL A 83 1.43 -3.12 -5.39
CA VAL A 83 1.97 -4.49 -5.38
C VAL A 83 2.40 -4.92 -6.79
N MET A 84 1.59 -4.63 -7.81
CA MET A 84 1.96 -4.90 -9.20
C MET A 84 3.18 -4.11 -9.66
N GLY A 85 3.29 -2.82 -9.31
CA GLY A 85 4.47 -2.02 -9.63
C GLY A 85 5.76 -2.53 -8.98
N VAL A 86 5.69 -3.10 -7.76
CA VAL A 86 6.85 -3.75 -7.11
C VAL A 86 7.25 -5.02 -7.86
N PHE A 87 6.29 -5.82 -8.32
CA PHE A 87 6.57 -6.99 -9.14
C PHE A 87 7.25 -6.61 -10.46
N ASP A 88 6.80 -5.56 -11.14
CA ASP A 88 7.42 -5.08 -12.38
C ASP A 88 8.86 -4.58 -12.15
N MET A 89 9.10 -3.88 -11.04
CA MET A 89 10.44 -3.46 -10.64
C MET A 89 11.36 -4.67 -10.36
N ALA A 90 10.86 -5.67 -9.63
CA ALA A 90 11.62 -6.89 -9.35
C ALA A 90 11.96 -7.66 -10.64
N GLN A 91 11.03 -7.74 -11.60
CA GLN A 91 11.31 -8.31 -12.91
C GLN A 91 12.43 -7.57 -13.64
N SER A 92 12.46 -6.23 -13.59
CA SER A 92 13.51 -5.46 -14.24
C SER A 92 14.91 -5.77 -13.71
N VAL A 93 15.04 -6.03 -12.41
CA VAL A 93 16.30 -6.43 -11.76
C VAL A 93 16.69 -7.85 -12.13
N VAL A 94 15.73 -8.78 -12.17
CA VAL A 94 15.97 -10.16 -12.59
C VAL A 94 16.37 -10.23 -14.08
N ALA A 95 15.76 -9.42 -14.94
CA ALA A 95 16.14 -9.34 -16.36
C ALA A 95 17.57 -8.81 -16.54
N GLN A 96 17.98 -7.80 -15.77
CA GLN A 96 19.37 -7.31 -15.79
C GLN A 96 20.35 -8.38 -15.27
N ALA A 97 20.00 -9.09 -14.18
CA ALA A 97 20.84 -10.16 -13.64
C ALA A 97 20.95 -11.36 -14.59
N ALA A 98 19.86 -11.77 -15.25
CA ALA A 98 19.87 -12.83 -16.25
C ALA A 98 20.65 -12.44 -17.52
N GLY A 99 20.69 -11.16 -17.88
CA GLY A 99 21.55 -10.64 -18.94
C GLY A 99 23.04 -10.83 -18.64
N ILE A 100 23.44 -10.64 -17.39
CA ILE A 100 24.83 -10.85 -16.93
C ILE A 100 25.16 -12.34 -16.83
N ILE A 101 24.20 -13.17 -16.38
CA ILE A 101 24.38 -14.63 -16.24
C ILE A 101 24.49 -15.35 -17.59
N ASN A 102 23.87 -14.84 -18.67
CA ASN A 102 24.01 -15.42 -20.02
C ASN A 102 25.24 -14.93 -20.78
N SER A 103 25.93 -13.90 -20.28
CA SER A 103 27.14 -13.35 -20.89
C SER A 103 28.45 -13.95 -20.34
N ASP A 104 28.36 -14.92 -19.43
CA ASP A 104 29.45 -15.74 -18.90
C ASP A 104 29.24 -17.21 -19.35
#